data_AF-A0A6B3G4H7-F1
#
_entry.id   AF-A0A6B3G4H7-F1
#
_cell.length_a   1.000
_cell.length_b   1.000
_cell.length_c   1.000
_cell.angle_alpha   90.00
_cell.angle_beta   90.00
_cell.angle_gamma   90.00
#
_symmetry.space_group_name_H-M   'P 1'
#
loop_
_entity.id
_entity.type
_entity.pdbx_description
1 polymer ?
#
loop_
_entity_poly.entity_id
_entity_poly.type
_entity_poly.pdbx_seq_one_letter_code
_entity_poly.pdbx_strand_id
1 'polypeptide(L)'
;GCVQAVLGAGRHGPVTVDLAADQGAHLLIEGPPGSGRTELLRALAASLCAAERPERLGLILLDGGDTGGPGAGEGLRSCTELPHVTARLGAHDPGVMREFAQTLAAELKRRAELLAPAAAPTPSVPAPRADRTTAIARDGAAARPGTVSHRALTGETRTAPTSIPTQQ
;
A
#
# COMPACT_ATOMS: atom_id res chain seq x y z
N GLY A 1 16.61 3.35 -0.06
CA GLY A 1 15.99 4.63 0.34
C GLY A 1 14.86 4.32 1.28
N CYS A 2 14.40 5.26 2.10
CA CYS A 2 13.26 5.07 2.99
C CYS A 2 12.14 6.02 2.54
N VAL A 3 10.92 5.53 2.36
CA VAL A 3 9.75 6.34 2.01
C VAL A 3 8.71 6.08 3.08
N GLN A 4 8.81 6.81 4.20
CA GLN A 4 7.91 6.64 5.33
C GLN A 4 6.64 7.47 5.18
N ALA A 5 5.52 6.88 5.56
CA ALA A 5 4.25 7.58 5.73
C ALA A 5 3.64 7.26 7.09
N VAL A 6 3.00 8.26 7.70
CA VAL A 6 2.18 8.12 8.90
C VAL A 6 0.75 7.80 8.47
N LEU A 7 0.23 6.66 8.91
CA LEU A 7 -1.13 6.19 8.63
C LEU A 7 -2.14 6.73 9.65
N GLY A 8 -1.67 7.09 10.85
CA GLY A 8 -2.49 7.62 11.93
C GLY A 8 -1.84 7.46 13.29
N ALA A 9 -2.64 7.57 14.34
CA ALA A 9 -2.20 7.38 15.71
C ALA A 9 -2.74 6.05 16.28
N GLY A 10 -1.87 5.29 16.90
CA GLY A 10 -2.21 4.10 17.67
C GLY A 10 -1.97 4.32 19.15
N ARG A 11 -2.33 3.32 19.96
CA ARG A 11 -2.12 3.31 21.42
C ARG A 11 -0.66 3.49 21.87
N HIS A 12 0.30 3.27 20.96
CA HIS A 12 1.74 3.36 21.23
C HIS A 12 2.44 4.49 20.47
N GLY A 13 1.67 5.47 19.96
CA GLY A 13 2.20 6.57 19.14
C GLY A 13 1.85 6.41 17.66
N PRO A 14 2.57 7.10 16.75
CA PRO A 14 2.24 7.10 15.33
C PRO A 14 2.37 5.70 14.72
N VAL A 15 1.41 5.34 13.87
CA VAL A 15 1.46 4.13 13.04
C VAL A 15 2.07 4.53 11.71
N THR A 16 3.23 3.96 11.38
CA THR A 16 4.00 4.30 10.18
C THR A 16 4.19 3.10 9.27
N VAL A 17 4.32 3.34 7.97
CA VAL A 17 4.72 2.35 6.96
C VAL A 17 5.92 2.87 6.18
N ASP A 18 6.87 1.99 5.84
CA ASP A 18 7.98 2.30 4.92
C ASP A 18 7.72 1.60 3.58
N LEU A 19 7.46 2.40 2.54
CA LEU A 19 7.14 1.91 1.20
C LEU A 19 8.38 1.55 0.37
N ALA A 20 9.58 1.84 0.87
CA ALA A 20 10.84 1.57 0.17
C ALA A 20 11.64 0.40 0.77
N ALA A 21 11.07 -0.33 1.73
CA ALA A 21 11.69 -1.50 2.32
C ALA A 21 11.92 -2.63 1.28
N ASP A 22 13.01 -3.39 1.47
CA ASP A 22 13.82 -4.19 0.52
C ASP A 22 13.17 -5.00 -0.63
N GLN A 23 11.84 -5.12 -0.74
CA GLN A 23 11.18 -6.03 -1.70
C GLN A 23 9.91 -5.47 -2.37
N GLY A 24 9.72 -4.15 -2.43
CA GLY A 24 8.59 -3.55 -3.15
C GLY A 24 7.32 -3.55 -2.32
N ALA A 25 7.26 -2.64 -1.34
CA ALA A 25 6.13 -2.57 -0.42
C ALA A 25 4.87 -2.05 -1.15
N HIS A 26 4.01 -2.99 -1.52
CA HIS A 26 2.63 -2.72 -1.90
C HIS A 26 1.76 -2.67 -0.65
N LEU A 27 0.89 -1.67 -0.56
CA LEU A 27 -0.07 -1.54 0.53
C LEU A 27 -1.46 -1.96 0.05
N LEU A 28 -2.06 -2.93 0.74
CA LEU A 28 -3.45 -3.34 0.54
C LEU A 28 -4.31 -2.78 1.69
N ILE A 29 -5.39 -2.08 1.34
CA ILE A 29 -6.36 -1.53 2.29
C ILE A 29 -7.74 -2.07 1.97
N GLU A 30 -8.29 -2.82 2.92
CA GLU A 30 -9.63 -3.41 2.84
C GLU A 30 -10.53 -2.89 3.95
N GLY A 31 -11.84 -2.87 3.67
CA GLY A 31 -12.85 -2.48 4.65
C GLY A 31 -14.22 -2.34 4.02
N PRO A 32 -15.31 -2.51 4.81
CA PRO A 32 -16.67 -2.33 4.32
C PRO A 32 -16.95 -0.86 3.90
N PRO A 33 -18.04 -0.60 3.17
CA PRO A 33 -18.47 0.77 2.88
C PRO A 33 -18.56 1.61 4.16
N GLY A 34 -18.06 2.85 4.12
CA GLY A 34 -18.05 3.76 5.27
C GLY A 34 -16.92 3.52 6.30
N SER A 35 -16.06 2.52 6.10
CA SER A 35 -14.94 2.22 7.02
C SER A 35 -13.82 3.27 7.08
N GLY A 36 -13.83 4.25 6.17
CA GLY A 36 -12.81 5.30 6.09
C GLY A 36 -11.63 4.97 5.16
N ARG A 37 -11.71 3.94 4.30
CA ARG A 37 -10.65 3.60 3.33
C ARG A 37 -10.19 4.79 2.48
N THR A 38 -11.12 5.59 1.95
CA THR A 38 -10.79 6.79 1.16
C THR A 38 -10.06 7.83 2.01
N GLU A 39 -10.48 8.01 3.26
CA GLU A 39 -9.84 8.97 4.17
C GLU A 39 -8.42 8.52 4.54
N LEU A 40 -8.22 7.22 4.75
CA LEU A 40 -6.89 6.65 4.96
C LEU A 40 -5.98 6.86 3.73
N LEU A 41 -6.50 6.69 2.51
CA LEU A 41 -5.74 6.95 1.28
C LEU A 41 -5.38 8.44 1.14
N ARG A 42 -6.28 9.37 1.49
CA ARG A 42 -6.00 10.80 1.50
C ARG A 42 -4.92 11.16 2.53
N ALA A 43 -5.03 10.61 3.75
CA ALA A 43 -4.03 10.79 4.80
C ALA A 43 -2.66 10.23 4.39
N LEU A 44 -2.64 9.07 3.73
CA LEU A 44 -1.42 8.48 3.16
C LEU A 44 -0.79 9.39 2.11
N ALA A 45 -1.57 9.89 1.15
CA ALA A 45 -1.09 10.82 0.12
C ALA A 45 -0.52 12.09 0.75
N ALA A 46 -1.25 12.71 1.68
CA ALA A 46 -0.79 13.90 2.39
C ALA A 46 0.50 13.64 3.18
N SER A 47 0.60 12.51 3.89
CA SER A 47 1.81 12.16 4.64
C SER A 47 3.01 11.93 3.73
N LEU A 48 2.83 11.27 2.58
CA LEU A 48 3.90 11.04 1.62
C LEU A 48 4.38 12.36 0.99
N CYS A 49 3.45 13.22 0.58
CA CYS A 49 3.75 14.53 0.01
C CYS A 49 4.42 15.49 1.02
N ALA A 50 4.10 15.35 2.31
CA ALA A 50 4.75 16.12 3.36
C ALA A 50 6.18 15.62 3.68
N ALA A 51 6.45 14.32 3.46
CA ALA A 51 7.74 13.70 3.77
C ALA A 51 8.75 13.77 2.62
N GLU A 52 8.30 13.90 1.38
CA GLU A 52 9.15 13.88 0.18
C GLU A 52 8.88 15.05 -0.76
N ARG A 53 9.87 15.44 -1.55
CA ARG A 53 9.72 16.54 -2.53
C ARG A 53 9.12 16.03 -3.85
N PRO A 54 8.38 16.87 -4.61
CA PRO A 54 7.75 16.44 -5.86
C PRO A 54 8.73 15.98 -6.95
N GLU A 55 10.02 16.38 -6.88
CA GLU A 55 11.03 15.88 -7.81
C GLU A 55 11.51 14.45 -7.46
N ARG A 56 11.21 13.98 -6.25
CA ARG A 56 11.63 12.66 -5.72
C ARG A 56 10.46 11.67 -5.59
N LEU A 57 9.23 12.17 -5.55
CA LEU A 57 8.01 11.38 -5.43
C LEU A 57 6.93 11.92 -6.37
N GLY A 58 6.38 11.04 -7.21
CA GLY A 58 5.20 11.32 -8.02
C GLY A 58 4.04 10.39 -7.63
N LEU A 59 2.82 10.92 -7.67
CA LEU A 59 1.58 10.19 -7.39
C LEU A 59 0.67 10.17 -8.61
N ILE A 60 0.11 9.00 -8.92
CA ILE A 60 -0.99 8.83 -9.86
C ILE A 60 -2.17 8.27 -9.07
N LEU A 61 -3.29 8.95 -9.10
CA LEU A 61 -4.49 8.59 -8.35
C LEU A 61 -5.41 7.75 -9.22
N LEU A 62 -5.80 6.57 -8.74
CA LEU A 62 -6.77 5.70 -9.42
C LEU A 62 -8.04 5.62 -8.56
N ASP A 63 -9.16 6.14 -9.06
CA ASP A 63 -10.44 6.11 -8.37
C ASP A 63 -11.35 5.00 -8.94
N GLY A 64 -11.69 4.02 -8.10
CA GLY A 64 -12.65 2.95 -8.43
C GLY A 64 -14.08 3.18 -7.93
N GLY A 65 -14.37 4.36 -7.36
CA GLY A 65 -15.64 4.64 -6.68
C GLY A 65 -16.74 5.17 -7.61
N ASP A 66 -17.98 4.75 -7.32
CA ASP A 66 -19.22 5.14 -7.99
C ASP A 66 -19.42 6.65 -8.00
N THR A 67 -19.23 7.28 -9.15
CA THR A 67 -19.48 8.71 -9.39
C THR A 67 -20.97 9.04 -9.59
N GLY A 68 -21.90 8.09 -9.37
CA GLY A 68 -23.30 8.23 -9.83
C GLY A 68 -24.41 8.00 -8.80
N GLY A 69 -24.11 7.51 -7.59
CA GLY A 69 -25.12 7.21 -6.57
C GLY A 69 -25.35 8.37 -5.59
N PRO A 70 -26.56 8.51 -5.00
CA PRO A 70 -26.77 9.40 -3.87
C PRO A 70 -25.84 8.99 -2.70
N GLY A 71 -24.90 9.86 -2.34
CA GLY A 71 -23.82 9.56 -1.38
C GLY A 71 -22.44 9.28 -2.00
N ALA A 72 -22.29 9.43 -3.32
CA ALA A 72 -20.99 9.39 -3.99
C ALA A 72 -20.06 10.47 -3.40
N GLY A 73 -19.10 10.04 -2.58
CA GLY A 73 -18.10 10.90 -1.99
C GLY A 73 -17.10 11.43 -3.02
N GLU A 74 -16.35 12.46 -2.65
CA GLU A 74 -15.35 13.11 -3.52
C GLU A 74 -14.18 12.18 -3.95
N GLY A 75 -14.06 10.98 -3.36
CA GLY A 75 -12.99 10.04 -3.70
C GLY A 75 -11.62 10.66 -3.44
N LEU A 76 -10.68 10.48 -4.36
CA LEU A 76 -9.35 11.08 -4.27
C LEU A 76 -9.26 12.49 -4.89
N ARG A 77 -10.38 13.12 -5.31
CA ARG A 77 -10.34 14.45 -5.95
C ARG A 77 -9.68 15.52 -5.09
N SER A 78 -9.93 15.53 -3.78
CA SER A 78 -9.25 16.47 -2.86
C SER A 78 -7.72 16.41 -2.90
N CYS A 79 -7.13 15.31 -3.37
CA CYS A 79 -5.69 15.16 -3.50
C CYS A 79 -5.13 15.76 -4.80
N THR A 80 -5.95 16.19 -5.77
CA THR A 80 -5.45 16.70 -7.07
C THR A 80 -4.69 18.01 -6.97
N GLU A 81 -4.87 18.76 -5.87
CA GLU A 81 -4.15 20.00 -5.61
C GLU A 81 -2.74 19.77 -5.04
N LEU A 82 -2.36 18.51 -4.74
CA LEU A 82 -1.03 18.20 -4.25
C LEU A 82 0.00 18.30 -5.39
N PRO A 83 1.15 18.96 -5.18
CA PRO A 83 2.14 19.19 -6.24
C PRO A 83 2.80 17.90 -6.77
N HIS A 84 2.69 16.80 -6.03
CA HIS A 84 3.19 15.47 -6.42
C HIS A 84 2.24 14.71 -7.35
N VAL A 85 0.96 15.11 -7.42
CA VAL A 85 -0.05 14.40 -8.19
C VAL A 85 0.03 14.83 -9.65
N THR A 86 0.32 13.87 -10.53
CA THR A 86 0.49 14.13 -11.98
C THR A 86 -0.73 13.71 -12.80
N ALA A 87 -1.54 12.79 -12.28
CA ALA A 87 -2.75 12.33 -12.95
C ALA A 87 -3.77 11.75 -11.95
N ARG A 88 -5.04 11.85 -12.32
CA ARG A 88 -6.16 11.15 -11.67
C ARG A 88 -6.97 10.43 -12.75
N LEU A 89 -7.10 9.11 -12.62
CA LEU A 89 -7.76 8.25 -13.60
C LEU A 89 -8.92 7.49 -12.97
N GLY A 90 -10.00 7.31 -13.74
CA GLY A 90 -11.11 6.46 -13.33
C GLY A 90 -10.83 5.00 -13.64
N ALA A 91 -10.86 4.14 -12.63
CA ALA A 91 -10.59 2.71 -12.80
C ALA A 91 -11.75 1.92 -13.46
N HIS A 92 -12.89 2.58 -13.71
CA HIS A 92 -14.06 1.99 -14.37
C HIS A 92 -13.95 1.99 -15.89
N ASP A 93 -13.04 2.78 -16.48
CA ASP A 93 -12.84 2.82 -17.94
C ASP A 93 -11.73 1.82 -18.36
N PRO A 94 -12.08 0.71 -19.04
CA PRO A 94 -11.10 -0.28 -19.45
C PRO A 94 -10.13 0.20 -20.54
N GLY A 95 -10.50 1.22 -21.33
CA GLY A 95 -9.62 1.85 -22.30
C GLY A 95 -8.52 2.65 -21.60
N VAL A 96 -8.91 3.50 -20.65
CA VAL A 96 -7.99 4.31 -19.83
C VAL A 96 -7.05 3.41 -19.03
N MET A 97 -7.56 2.33 -18.41
CA MET A 97 -6.72 1.40 -17.64
C MET A 97 -5.72 0.63 -18.52
N ARG A 98 -6.10 0.30 -19.76
CA ARG A 98 -5.20 -0.36 -20.70
C ARG A 98 -4.06 0.56 -21.12
N GLU A 99 -4.37 1.81 -21.47
CA GLU A 99 -3.36 2.81 -21.84
C GLU A 99 -2.43 3.13 -20.66
N PHE A 100 -2.98 3.26 -19.45
CA PHE A 100 -2.21 3.44 -18.23
C PHE A 100 -1.25 2.27 -17.99
N ALA A 101 -1.73 1.02 -18.09
CA ALA A 101 -0.90 -0.16 -17.92
C ALA A 101 0.23 -0.25 -18.97
N GLN A 102 -0.06 0.07 -20.23
CA GLN A 102 0.93 0.12 -21.31
C GLN A 102 2.01 1.17 -21.04
N THR A 103 1.60 2.37 -20.63
CA THR A 103 2.51 3.47 -20.30
C THR A 103 3.39 3.13 -19.10
N LEU A 104 2.79 2.57 -18.03
CA LEU A 104 3.53 2.14 -16.85
C LEU A 104 4.55 1.05 -17.18
N ALA A 105 4.15 0.05 -17.99
CA ALA A 105 5.06 -1.01 -18.42
C ALA A 105 6.23 -0.47 -19.25
N ALA A 106 5.98 0.48 -20.15
CA ALA A 106 7.03 1.14 -20.93
C ALA A 106 7.99 1.94 -20.03
N GLU A 107 7.49 2.67 -19.04
CA GLU A 107 8.33 3.42 -18.10
C GLU A 107 9.15 2.50 -17.19
N LEU A 108 8.58 1.40 -16.70
CA LEU A 108 9.33 0.41 -15.92
C LEU A 108 10.45 -0.23 -16.76
N LYS A 109 10.18 -0.53 -18.03
CA LYS A 109 11.19 -1.02 -18.97
C LYS A 109 12.32 0.00 -19.17
N ARG A 110 11.98 1.26 -19.44
CA ARG A 110 12.95 2.35 -19.57
C ARG A 110 13.83 2.50 -18.32
N ARG A 111 13.23 2.44 -17.13
CA ARG A 111 13.98 2.48 -15.86
C ARG A 111 14.89 1.27 -15.71
N ALA A 112 14.42 0.07 -16.02
CA ALA A 112 15.24 -1.14 -15.97
C ALA A 112 16.44 -1.06 -16.92
N GLU A 113 16.28 -0.47 -18.10
CA GLU A 113 17.38 -0.24 -19.06
C GLU A 113 18.39 0.79 -18.53
N LEU A 114 17.93 1.86 -17.88
CA LEU A 114 18.82 2.86 -17.26
C LEU A 114 19.55 2.35 -16.01
N LEU A 115 18.94 1.40 -15.29
CA LEU A 115 19.52 0.75 -14.12
C LEU A 115 20.26 -0.54 -14.48
N ALA A 116 20.26 -0.95 -15.76
CA ALA A 116 21.00 -2.11 -16.21
C ALA A 116 22.51 -1.84 -16.02
N PRO A 117 23.24 -2.71 -15.29
CA PRO A 117 24.61 -2.42 -14.91
C PRO A 117 25.53 -2.44 -16.14
N ALA A 118 26.57 -1.61 -16.11
CA ALA A 118 27.88 -2.13 -16.50
C ALA A 118 28.20 -3.33 -15.57
N ALA A 119 27.83 -4.53 -16.02
CA ALA A 119 28.04 -5.88 -15.47
C ALA A 119 27.14 -6.43 -14.32
N ALA A 120 26.33 -7.43 -14.71
CA ALA A 120 25.99 -8.71 -14.06
C ALA A 120 24.98 -8.78 -12.88
N PRO A 121 24.41 -9.98 -12.63
CA PRO A 121 23.52 -10.76 -13.49
C PRO A 121 22.06 -10.70 -12.98
N THR A 122 21.12 -11.06 -13.84
CA THR A 122 19.67 -11.10 -13.62
C THR A 122 19.28 -11.64 -12.23
N PRO A 123 18.51 -10.90 -11.41
CA PRO A 123 17.89 -11.50 -10.24
C PRO A 123 16.90 -12.56 -10.73
N SER A 124 17.14 -13.82 -10.38
CA SER A 124 16.14 -14.87 -10.51
C SER A 124 14.94 -14.48 -9.65
N VAL A 125 13.73 -14.52 -10.25
CA VAL A 125 12.48 -14.38 -9.50
C VAL A 125 12.44 -15.51 -8.48
N PRO A 126 12.55 -15.24 -7.16
CA PRO A 126 12.36 -16.28 -6.17
C PRO A 126 10.87 -16.67 -6.18
N ALA A 127 10.59 -17.97 -6.02
CA ALA A 127 9.23 -18.45 -5.84
C ALA A 127 8.49 -17.64 -4.75
N PRO A 128 7.17 -17.38 -4.90
CA PRO A 128 6.41 -16.57 -3.97
C PRO A 128 6.54 -17.14 -2.56
N ARG A 129 7.27 -16.43 -1.69
CA ARG A 129 7.22 -16.66 -0.25
C ARG A 129 5.96 -15.98 0.25
N ALA A 130 5.12 -16.75 0.93
CA ALA A 130 3.79 -16.38 1.39
C ALA A 130 3.70 -14.93 1.89
N ASP A 131 2.63 -14.27 1.44
CA ASP A 131 2.29 -12.87 1.60
C ASP A 131 2.63 -12.28 2.97
N ARG A 132 3.43 -11.23 2.96
CA ARG A 132 3.46 -10.26 4.08
C ARG A 132 2.48 -9.14 3.78
N THR A 133 1.20 -9.43 3.93
CA THR A 133 0.17 -8.40 4.01
C THR A 133 0.28 -7.74 5.38
N THR A 134 0.64 -6.45 5.43
CA THR A 134 0.41 -5.65 6.64
C THR A 134 -1.09 -5.39 6.78
N ALA A 135 -1.80 -6.30 7.42
CA ALA A 135 -3.19 -6.11 7.79
C ALA A 135 -3.26 -5.17 9.02
N ILE A 136 -3.90 -4.01 8.87
CA ILE A 136 -4.17 -3.11 9.99
C ILE A 136 -5.46 -3.57 10.66
N ALA A 137 -5.36 -4.50 11.60
CA ALA A 137 -6.47 -4.91 12.47
C ALA A 137 -6.42 -4.11 13.79
N ARG A 138 -7.59 -3.64 14.26
CA ARG A 138 -7.70 -3.03 15.60
C ARG A 138 -7.73 -4.14 16.64
N ASP A 139 -6.89 -4.04 17.66
CA ASP A 139 -7.16 -4.76 18.91
C ASP A 139 -6.87 -3.88 20.13
N GLY A 140 -7.73 -3.97 21.14
CA GLY A 140 -7.74 -3.12 22.31
C GLY A 140 -7.07 -3.78 23.51
N ALA A 141 -5.97 -3.22 24.01
CA ALA A 141 -5.55 -3.29 25.41
C ALA A 141 -4.29 -2.43 25.64
N ALA A 142 -4.21 -1.82 26.82
CA ALA A 142 -3.26 -0.77 27.19
C ALA A 142 -1.87 -1.29 27.59
N ALA A 143 -0.81 -0.62 27.15
CA ALA A 143 0.53 -0.67 27.77
C ALA A 143 1.38 0.57 27.39
N ARG A 144 2.24 0.99 28.34
CA ARG A 144 2.98 2.26 28.45
C ARG A 144 4.03 2.48 27.34
N PRO A 145 4.44 3.75 27.07
CA PRO A 145 5.22 4.10 25.88
C PRO A 145 6.71 3.77 26.01
N GLY A 146 7.21 2.98 25.07
CA GLY A 146 8.62 2.85 24.72
C GLY A 146 8.70 2.66 23.21
N THR A 147 9.71 3.21 22.56
CA THR A 147 9.98 3.00 21.13
C THR A 147 10.18 1.51 20.87
N VAL A 148 9.19 0.86 20.24
CA VAL A 148 9.28 -0.54 19.81
C VAL A 148 9.41 -0.57 18.30
N SER A 149 10.64 -0.78 17.82
CA SER A 149 10.86 -1.22 16.45
C SER A 149 10.37 -2.66 16.33
N HIS A 150 9.25 -2.88 15.66
CA HIS A 150 8.75 -4.23 15.42
C HIS A 150 9.60 -4.91 14.35
N ARG A 151 10.61 -5.67 14.79
CA ARG A 151 11.21 -6.74 13.99
C ARG A 151 10.17 -7.87 13.90
N ALA A 152 9.75 -8.21 12.69
CA ALA A 152 8.79 -9.28 12.44
C ALA A 152 9.25 -10.60 13.10
N LEU A 153 8.49 -11.06 14.09
CA LEU A 153 8.64 -12.40 14.67
C LEU A 153 7.98 -13.40 13.72
N THR A 154 8.77 -14.36 13.24
CA THR A 154 8.31 -15.51 12.46
C THR A 154 7.54 -16.47 13.37
N GLY A 155 6.22 -16.51 13.23
CA GLY A 155 5.37 -17.52 13.87
C GLY A 155 4.88 -18.53 12.83
N GLU A 156 5.41 -19.74 12.86
CA GLU A 156 4.85 -20.88 12.13
C GLU A 156 3.61 -21.38 12.88
N THR A 157 2.41 -21.14 12.34
CA THR A 157 1.19 -21.77 12.85
C THR A 157 1.11 -23.19 12.32
N ARG A 158 1.62 -24.16 13.10
CA ARG A 158 1.37 -25.58 12.88
C ARG A 158 -0.09 -25.89 13.28
N THR A 159 -0.97 -26.00 12.31
CA THR A 159 -2.31 -26.59 12.48
C THR A 159 -2.16 -28.08 12.77
N ALA A 160 -2.54 -28.50 13.99
CA ALA A 160 -2.72 -29.92 14.31
C ALA A 160 -4.09 -30.39 13.79
N PRO A 161 -4.21 -31.61 13.24
CA PRO A 161 -5.50 -32.14 12.81
C PRO A 161 -6.34 -32.57 14.03
N THR A 162 -7.52 -31.97 14.18
CA THR A 162 -8.54 -32.39 15.15
C THR A 162 -9.21 -33.67 14.67
N SER A 163 -9.08 -34.76 15.42
CA SER A 163 -9.87 -35.99 15.28
C SER A 163 -11.26 -35.81 15.92
N ILE A 164 -12.30 -36.26 15.21
CA ILE A 164 -13.70 -36.30 15.69
C ILE A 164 -13.86 -37.59 16.52
N PRO A 165 -14.39 -37.53 17.76
CA PRO A 165 -14.70 -38.74 18.51
C PRO A 165 -16.07 -39.30 18.09
N THR A 166 -16.07 -40.57 17.68
CA THR A 166 -17.26 -41.42 17.53
C THR A 166 -17.84 -41.73 18.91
N GLN A 167 -19.10 -41.37 19.16
CA GLN A 167 -19.88 -41.86 20.31
C GLN A 167 -20.75 -43.03 19.86
N GLN A 168 -20.87 -44.01 20.75
CA GLN A 168 -21.67 -45.24 20.61
C GLN A 168 -23.17 -44.99 20.56
#